data_AF-A0A917C6Z1-F1
#
_entry.id   AF-A0A917C6Z1-F1
#
_cell.length_a   1.000
_cell.length_b   1.000
_cell.length_c   1.000
_cell.angle_alpha   90.00
_cell.angle_beta   90.00
_cell.angle_gamma   90.00
#
_symmetry.space_group_name_H-M   'P 1'
#
loop_
_entity.id
_entity.type
_entity.pdbx_description
1 polymer ?
#
loop_
_entity_poly.entity_id
_entity_poly.type
_entity_poly.pdbx_seq_one_letter_code
_entity_poly.pdbx_strand_id
1 'polypeptide(L)'
;MRRFVLLTALLLAGPSFDAQAVATSYEIEGDAIAEPLTGHEGDAERGAALVADRTLSLCVLCHSGLVAPVHMQGNLAPSLAGIGGRLTPGQIRLRVVDMKRLNPDSLMPVYGGVAPGARVAGPWQGKAILTADEIEDIVAYLVSLKG
;
A
#
# COMPACT_ATOMS: atom_id res chain seq x y z
N MET A 1 -25.75 -37.80 -46.51
CA MET A 1 -25.69 -36.33 -46.32
C MET A 1 -25.46 -36.04 -44.84
N ARG A 2 -24.23 -35.78 -44.40
CA ARG A 2 -23.92 -35.42 -43.00
C ARG A 2 -23.40 -33.98 -43.01
N ARG A 3 -24.21 -33.05 -42.50
CA ARG A 3 -23.86 -31.63 -42.35
C ARG A 3 -22.97 -31.50 -41.11
N PHE A 4 -21.71 -31.14 -41.29
CA PHE A 4 -20.85 -30.65 -40.21
C PHE A 4 -21.18 -29.18 -39.96
N VAL A 5 -21.68 -28.86 -38.77
CA VAL A 5 -21.83 -27.48 -38.31
C VAL A 5 -20.59 -27.15 -37.49
N LEU A 6 -19.72 -26.30 -38.02
CA LEU A 6 -18.60 -25.71 -37.29
C LEU A 6 -19.13 -24.49 -36.54
N LEU A 7 -19.19 -24.57 -35.21
CA LEU A 7 -19.40 -23.41 -34.35
C LEU A 7 -18.05 -22.71 -34.11
N THR A 8 -17.92 -21.48 -34.61
CA THR A 8 -16.77 -20.61 -34.35
C THR A 8 -17.00 -19.91 -33.02
N ALA A 9 -16.17 -20.19 -32.02
CA ALA A 9 -16.19 -19.49 -30.73
C ALA A 9 -15.47 -18.14 -30.87
N LEU A 10 -16.22 -17.04 -30.70
CA LEU A 10 -15.69 -15.68 -30.70
C LEU A 10 -15.19 -15.35 -29.28
N LEU A 11 -13.87 -15.40 -29.07
CA LEU A 11 -13.23 -14.98 -27.83
C LEU A 11 -13.17 -13.44 -27.79
N LEU A 12 -14.03 -12.83 -26.96
CA LEU A 12 -13.96 -11.41 -26.62
C LEU A 12 -12.82 -11.19 -25.63
N ALA A 13 -11.66 -10.75 -26.13
CA ALA A 13 -10.59 -10.23 -25.30
C ALA A 13 -11.02 -8.87 -24.72
N GLY A 14 -11.37 -8.84 -23.43
CA GLY A 14 -11.60 -7.59 -22.69
C GLY A 14 -10.27 -6.85 -22.45
N PRO A 15 -10.30 -5.52 -22.24
CA PRO A 15 -9.10 -4.75 -22.00
C PRO A 15 -8.45 -5.17 -20.67
N SER A 16 -7.17 -5.52 -20.74
CA SER A 16 -6.32 -5.71 -19.57
C SER A 16 -6.01 -4.33 -18.99
N PHE A 17 -6.50 -4.03 -17.78
CA PHE A 17 -6.03 -2.90 -17.00
C PHE A 17 -4.62 -3.24 -16.50
N ASP A 18 -3.61 -2.72 -17.19
CA ASP A 18 -2.25 -2.71 -16.68
C ASP A 18 -2.16 -1.57 -15.66
N ALA A 19 -2.44 -1.87 -14.39
CA ALA A 19 -2.19 -0.94 -13.29
C ALA A 19 -0.67 -0.89 -13.05
N GLN A 20 0.06 -0.30 -13.99
CA GLN A 20 1.51 -0.24 -13.98
C GLN A 20 1.96 1.12 -13.45
N ALA A 21 2.44 1.09 -12.20
CA ALA A 21 3.17 2.11 -11.45
C ALA A 21 3.29 3.49 -12.14
N VAL A 22 2.42 4.41 -11.78
CA VAL A 22 2.82 5.83 -11.77
C VAL A 22 3.67 5.97 -10.51
N ALA A 23 4.97 6.21 -10.67
CA ALA A 23 5.72 6.91 -9.65
C ALA A 23 5.11 8.32 -9.58
N THR A 24 4.01 8.48 -8.83
CA THR A 24 3.32 9.76 -8.70
C THR A 24 4.31 10.72 -8.07
N SER A 25 4.65 11.79 -8.79
CA SER A 25 5.49 12.84 -8.24
C SER A 25 4.71 13.49 -7.11
N TYR A 26 5.20 13.34 -5.89
CA TYR A 26 4.69 14.02 -4.70
C TYR A 26 5.78 14.94 -4.17
N GLU A 27 5.36 16.02 -3.49
CA GLU A 27 6.27 16.92 -2.79
C GLU A 27 6.30 16.56 -1.30
N ILE A 28 7.50 16.59 -0.73
CA ILE A 28 7.69 16.42 0.71
C ILE A 28 7.89 17.80 1.33
N GLU A 29 6.98 18.19 2.21
CA GLU A 29 7.08 19.40 3.01
C GLU A 29 7.34 19.02 4.46
N GLY A 30 8.57 19.26 4.94
CA GLY A 30 8.97 18.85 6.29
C GLY A 30 8.89 17.33 6.45
N ASP A 31 7.98 16.87 7.33
CA ASP A 31 7.76 15.44 7.60
C ASP A 31 6.45 14.89 7.01
N ALA A 32 5.91 15.54 5.98
CA ALA A 32 4.64 15.19 5.36
C ALA A 32 4.67 15.19 3.83
N ILE A 33 3.80 14.37 3.24
CA ILE A 33 3.30 14.53 1.87
C ILE A 33 1.88 15.06 2.00
N ALA A 34 1.69 16.37 1.86
CA ALA A 34 0.44 17.04 2.22
C ALA A 34 -0.75 16.52 1.37
N GLU A 35 -0.59 16.55 0.06
CA GLU A 35 -1.64 16.17 -0.90
C GLU A 35 -1.76 14.65 -1.05
N PRO A 36 -2.97 14.12 -1.30
CA PRO A 36 -3.16 12.71 -1.65
C PRO A 36 -2.40 12.33 -2.93
N LEU A 37 -1.86 11.11 -2.96
CA LEU A 37 -1.10 10.60 -4.11
C LEU A 37 -1.94 10.46 -5.38
N THR A 38 -3.27 10.30 -5.24
CA THR A 38 -4.21 10.10 -6.35
C THR A 38 -5.21 11.25 -6.51
N GLY A 39 -5.04 12.35 -5.75
CA GLY A 39 -5.93 13.50 -5.76
C GLY A 39 -7.28 13.28 -5.07
N HIS A 40 -7.50 12.12 -4.46
CA HIS A 40 -8.66 11.83 -3.62
C HIS A 40 -8.24 11.07 -2.35
N GLU A 41 -9.11 11.07 -1.34
CA GLU A 41 -8.92 10.22 -0.16
C GLU A 41 -9.16 8.74 -0.49
N GLY A 42 -8.53 7.86 0.27
CA GLY A 42 -8.73 6.42 0.16
C GLY A 42 -9.94 5.90 0.95
N ASP A 43 -10.16 4.60 0.84
CA ASP A 43 -11.20 3.84 1.52
C ASP A 43 -10.64 3.12 2.75
N ALA A 44 -11.14 3.49 3.92
CA ALA A 44 -10.68 2.94 5.19
C ALA A 44 -10.97 1.44 5.36
N GLU A 45 -12.01 0.89 4.73
CA GLU A 45 -12.31 -0.55 4.81
C GLU A 45 -11.29 -1.35 3.98
N ARG A 46 -10.96 -0.88 2.78
CA ARG A 46 -9.88 -1.46 1.97
C ARG A 46 -8.53 -1.31 2.66
N GLY A 47 -8.27 -0.16 3.29
CA GLY A 47 -7.08 0.08 4.10
C GLY A 47 -6.95 -0.89 5.27
N ALA A 48 -8.06 -1.16 5.97
CA ALA A 48 -8.11 -2.12 7.06
C ALA A 48 -7.74 -3.54 6.58
N ALA A 49 -8.27 -3.96 5.43
CA ALA A 49 -7.92 -5.24 4.82
C ALA A 49 -6.44 -5.29 4.41
N LEU A 50 -5.93 -4.22 3.81
CA LEU A 50 -4.53 -4.11 3.40
C LEU A 50 -3.59 -4.22 4.60
N VAL A 51 -3.78 -3.48 5.69
CA VAL A 51 -2.86 -3.55 6.84
C VAL A 51 -2.86 -4.92 7.53
N ALA A 52 -3.95 -5.67 7.42
CA ALA A 52 -4.05 -7.04 7.93
C ALA A 52 -3.45 -8.09 6.98
N ASP A 53 -3.15 -7.71 5.72
CA ASP A 53 -2.61 -8.62 4.71
C ASP A 53 -1.20 -9.12 5.10
N ARG A 54 -1.08 -10.44 5.21
CA ARG A 54 0.16 -11.13 5.62
C ARG A 54 1.00 -11.63 4.45
N THR A 55 0.81 -11.06 3.26
CA THR A 55 1.49 -11.43 2.02
C THR A 55 2.01 -10.22 1.23
N LEU A 56 1.30 -9.10 1.27
CA LEU A 56 1.60 -7.88 0.54
C LEU A 56 2.13 -6.77 1.46
N SER A 57 1.27 -6.23 2.33
CA SER A 57 1.62 -5.07 3.17
C SER A 57 2.44 -5.45 4.42
N LEU A 58 2.13 -6.59 5.03
CA LEU A 58 2.82 -7.14 6.20
C LEU A 58 2.88 -6.21 7.44
N CYS A 59 2.03 -5.19 7.53
CA CYS A 59 2.09 -4.19 8.61
C CYS A 59 1.98 -4.84 10.01
N VAL A 60 1.07 -5.80 10.14
CA VAL A 60 0.84 -6.56 11.38
C VAL A 60 2.02 -7.44 11.80
N LEU A 61 2.99 -7.72 10.93
CA LEU A 61 4.20 -8.44 11.36
C LEU A 61 5.10 -7.59 12.26
N CYS A 62 5.02 -6.26 12.15
CA CYS A 62 5.88 -5.35 12.89
C CYS A 62 5.12 -4.55 13.96
N HIS A 63 3.90 -4.12 13.64
CA HIS A 63 3.12 -3.19 14.43
C HIS A 63 1.98 -3.87 15.21
N SER A 64 1.68 -3.29 16.36
CA SER A 64 0.47 -3.56 17.14
C SER A 64 -0.56 -2.43 17.00
N GLY A 65 -1.77 -2.62 17.51
CA GLY A 65 -2.86 -1.64 17.48
C GLY A 65 -3.59 -1.55 16.14
N LEU A 66 -3.50 -2.59 15.31
CA LEU A 66 -4.16 -2.73 14.01
C LEU A 66 -5.31 -3.75 14.07
N VAL A 67 -6.08 -3.84 12.98
CA VAL A 67 -7.19 -4.78 12.80
C VAL A 67 -6.73 -6.23 12.56
N ALA A 68 -6.13 -6.85 13.58
CA ALA A 68 -5.77 -8.27 13.57
C ALA A 68 -5.86 -8.87 14.98
N PRO A 69 -5.98 -10.20 15.15
CA PRO A 69 -5.87 -10.83 16.46
C PRO A 69 -4.56 -10.47 17.15
N VAL A 70 -4.57 -10.18 18.46
CA VAL A 70 -3.39 -9.70 19.22
C VAL A 70 -2.17 -10.61 19.04
N HIS A 71 -2.36 -11.94 19.00
CA HIS A 71 -1.28 -12.91 18.82
C HIS A 71 -0.65 -12.91 17.41
N MET A 72 -1.27 -12.25 16.44
CA MET A 72 -0.76 -12.10 15.07
C MET A 72 -0.03 -10.77 14.86
N GLN A 73 -0.06 -9.87 15.86
CA GLN A 73 0.54 -8.55 15.79
C GLN A 73 1.98 -8.56 16.32
N GLY A 74 2.86 -7.87 15.62
CA GLY A 74 4.26 -7.68 16.00
C GLY A 74 4.46 -6.61 17.07
N ASN A 75 5.67 -6.61 17.62
CA ASN A 75 6.16 -5.60 18.55
C ASN A 75 7.55 -5.06 18.17
N LEU A 76 7.97 -5.29 16.92
CA LEU A 76 9.24 -4.79 16.40
C LEU A 76 9.21 -3.26 16.19
N ALA A 77 8.02 -2.73 15.89
CA ALA A 77 7.79 -1.31 15.66
C ALA A 77 6.71 -0.75 16.61
N PRO A 78 6.61 0.59 16.77
CA PRO A 78 5.65 1.20 17.69
C PRO A 78 4.19 0.81 17.40
N SER A 79 3.35 0.84 18.44
CA SER A 79 1.91 0.66 18.26
C SER A 79 1.31 1.77 17.39
N LEU A 80 0.41 1.39 16.48
CA LEU A 80 -0.35 2.29 15.62
C LEU A 80 -1.73 2.65 16.21
N ALA A 81 -2.09 2.10 17.37
CA ALA A 81 -3.29 2.51 18.10
C ALA A 81 -3.25 4.03 18.34
N GLY A 82 -4.31 4.76 18.00
CA GLY A 82 -4.41 6.21 18.19
C GLY A 82 -3.54 7.07 17.26
N ILE A 83 -2.94 6.50 16.20
CA ILE A 83 -2.04 7.25 15.29
C ILE A 83 -2.74 8.43 14.61
N GLY A 84 -4.01 8.29 14.24
CA GLY A 84 -4.81 9.36 13.65
C GLY A 84 -5.11 10.53 14.59
N GLY A 85 -4.88 10.35 15.90
CA GLY A 85 -4.89 11.43 16.88
C GLY A 85 -3.53 12.10 17.09
N ARG A 86 -2.43 11.47 16.63
CA ARG A 86 -1.05 11.95 16.82
C ARG A 86 -0.44 12.61 15.60
N LEU A 87 -0.85 12.19 14.40
CA LEU A 87 -0.25 12.61 13.13
C LEU A 87 -1.33 13.09 12.16
N THR A 88 -0.96 14.03 11.29
CA THR A 88 -1.81 14.46 10.17
C THR A 88 -1.85 13.39 9.08
N PRO A 89 -2.83 13.41 8.15
CA PRO A 89 -2.88 12.49 7.02
C PRO A 89 -1.58 12.52 6.19
N GLY A 90 -1.03 13.70 5.92
CA GLY A 90 0.20 13.83 5.15
C GLY A 90 1.44 13.29 5.86
N GLN A 91 1.50 13.39 7.18
CA GLN A 91 2.54 12.77 8.00
C GLN A 91 2.44 11.24 7.98
N ILE A 92 1.22 10.69 8.05
CA ILE A 92 0.99 9.25 7.92
C ILE A 92 1.39 8.78 6.52
N ARG A 93 0.99 9.51 5.47
CA ARG A 93 1.31 9.21 4.07
C ARG A 93 2.81 9.09 3.83
N LEU A 94 3.61 10.05 4.27
CA LEU A 94 5.07 9.96 4.11
C LEU A 94 5.66 8.70 4.78
N ARG A 95 5.16 8.35 5.97
CA ARG A 95 5.62 7.16 6.71
C ARG A 95 5.28 5.87 5.98
N VAL A 96 4.10 5.78 5.38
CA VAL A 96 3.70 4.62 4.56
C VAL A 96 4.48 4.58 3.25
N VAL A 97 4.62 5.71 2.55
CA VAL A 97 5.35 5.78 1.28
C VAL A 97 6.81 5.39 1.46
N ASP A 98 7.51 6.06 2.37
CA ASP A 98 8.93 5.85 2.65
C ASP A 98 9.35 6.42 4.02
N MET A 99 9.26 5.59 5.06
CA MET A 99 9.74 5.94 6.41
C MET A 99 11.25 6.26 6.46
N LYS A 100 12.04 5.82 5.48
CA LYS A 100 13.49 6.07 5.46
C LYS A 100 13.83 7.53 5.17
N ARG A 101 12.88 8.30 4.62
CA ARG A 101 13.01 9.77 4.49
C ARG A 101 13.05 10.46 5.85
N LEU A 102 12.44 9.86 6.88
CA LEU A 102 12.39 10.40 8.24
C LEU A 102 13.42 9.73 9.16
N ASN A 103 13.66 8.44 8.96
CA ASN A 103 14.65 7.67 9.70
C ASN A 103 15.39 6.72 8.73
N PRO A 104 16.60 7.08 8.25
CA PRO A 104 17.37 6.25 7.31
C PRO A 104 17.61 4.81 7.78
N ASP A 105 17.68 4.61 9.10
CA ASP A 105 17.90 3.29 9.73
C ASP A 105 16.60 2.50 9.94
N SER A 106 15.45 3.02 9.52
CA SER A 106 14.16 2.35 9.65
C SER A 106 14.17 0.98 8.96
N LEU A 107 13.65 -0.03 9.65
CA LEU A 107 13.40 -1.36 9.09
C LEU A 107 12.10 -1.42 8.27
N MET A 108 11.23 -0.40 8.38
CA MET A 108 9.99 -0.34 7.61
C MET A 108 10.31 -0.29 6.11
N PRO A 109 9.67 -1.13 5.28
CA PRO A 109 9.88 -1.13 3.83
C PRO A 109 9.50 0.20 3.18
N VAL A 110 10.10 0.46 2.01
CA VAL A 110 9.64 1.51 1.09
C VAL A 110 8.46 0.94 0.32
N TYR A 111 7.24 1.41 0.58
CA TYR A 111 6.04 0.84 -0.06
C TYR A 111 5.69 1.52 -1.37
N GLY A 112 5.80 2.85 -1.45
CA GLY A 112 5.36 3.67 -2.59
C GLY A 112 6.46 4.00 -3.61
N GLY A 113 7.60 3.33 -3.54
CA GLY A 113 8.75 3.59 -4.40
C GLY A 113 9.51 2.33 -4.75
N VAL A 114 10.46 2.45 -5.67
CA VAL A 114 11.33 1.32 -6.04
C VAL A 114 12.36 1.12 -4.94
N ALA A 115 12.35 -0.07 -4.33
CA ALA A 115 13.31 -0.40 -3.29
C ALA A 115 14.76 -0.24 -3.81
N PRO A 116 15.65 0.44 -3.07
CA PRO A 116 17.05 0.55 -3.45
C PRO A 116 17.75 -0.80 -3.29
N GLY A 117 18.47 -1.26 -4.32
CA GLY A 117 19.36 -2.41 -4.21
C GLY A 117 19.46 -3.29 -5.46
N ALA A 118 20.58 -4.01 -5.59
CA ALA A 118 20.90 -4.81 -6.77
C ALA A 118 20.28 -6.23 -6.78
N ARG A 119 19.61 -6.65 -5.70
CA ARG A 119 19.11 -8.02 -5.52
C ARG A 119 17.62 -8.09 -5.21
N VAL A 120 16.82 -7.38 -6.01
CA VAL A 120 15.36 -7.47 -5.97
C VAL A 120 14.92 -8.66 -6.81
N ALA A 121 14.03 -9.50 -6.29
CA ALA A 121 13.48 -10.64 -7.04
C ALA A 121 12.70 -10.14 -8.28
N GLY A 122 12.81 -10.87 -9.39
CA GLY A 122 12.30 -10.45 -10.71
C GLY A 122 10.92 -9.80 -10.71
N PRO A 123 9.89 -10.41 -10.08
CA PRO A 123 8.54 -9.84 -10.06
C PRO A 123 8.42 -8.42 -9.48
N TRP A 124 9.36 -8.01 -8.61
CA TRP A 124 9.37 -6.75 -7.86
C TRP A 124 10.37 -5.72 -8.39
N GLN A 125 11.18 -6.08 -9.39
CA GLN A 125 12.17 -5.15 -9.95
C GLN A 125 11.48 -3.95 -10.61
N GLY A 126 11.89 -2.74 -10.23
CA GLY A 126 11.35 -1.49 -10.78
C GLY A 126 9.90 -1.19 -10.38
N LYS A 127 9.36 -1.89 -9.38
CA LYS A 127 7.98 -1.71 -8.91
C LYS A 127 7.94 -1.27 -7.46
N ALA A 128 6.91 -0.48 -7.14
CA ALA A 128 6.49 -0.25 -5.77
C ALA A 128 5.83 -1.52 -5.20
N ILE A 129 5.83 -1.65 -3.87
CA ILE A 129 5.13 -2.75 -3.19
C ILE A 129 3.62 -2.49 -3.23
N LEU A 130 3.23 -1.23 -2.99
CA LEU A 130 1.85 -0.78 -3.02
C LEU A 130 1.66 0.28 -4.11
N THR A 131 0.48 0.26 -4.71
CA THR A 131 -0.01 1.33 -5.59
C THR A 131 -0.34 2.58 -4.80
N ALA A 132 -0.49 3.71 -5.49
CA ALA A 132 -0.89 4.97 -4.87
C ALA A 132 -2.28 4.87 -4.19
N ASP A 133 -3.24 4.20 -4.83
CA ASP A 133 -4.57 3.96 -4.26
C ASP A 133 -4.52 3.11 -2.98
N GLU A 134 -3.74 2.02 -2.99
CA GLU A 134 -3.57 1.18 -1.80
C GLU A 134 -2.92 1.94 -0.63
N ILE A 135 -2.00 2.86 -0.93
CA ILE A 135 -1.40 3.73 0.08
C ILE A 135 -2.44 4.69 0.65
N GLU A 136 -3.26 5.34 -0.19
CA GLU A 136 -4.31 6.23 0.29
C GLU A 136 -5.37 5.49 1.11
N ASP A 137 -5.71 4.25 0.73
CA ASP A 137 -6.61 3.39 1.50
C ASP A 137 -6.04 3.11 2.91
N ILE A 138 -4.74 2.75 3.00
CA ILE A 138 -4.05 2.57 4.28
C ILE A 138 -4.03 3.87 5.09
N VAL A 139 -3.74 5.01 4.46
CA VAL A 139 -3.75 6.33 5.12
C VAL A 139 -5.13 6.62 5.70
N ALA A 140 -6.20 6.41 4.93
CA ALA A 140 -7.58 6.61 5.38
C ALA A 140 -7.91 5.75 6.61
N TYR A 141 -7.50 4.47 6.59
CA TYR A 141 -7.66 3.59 7.75
C TYR A 141 -6.89 4.10 8.97
N LEU A 142 -5.60 4.42 8.83
CA LEU A 142 -4.76 4.87 9.96
C LEU A 142 -5.23 6.20 10.55
N VAL A 143 -5.72 7.12 9.73
CA VAL A 143 -6.34 8.39 10.17
C VAL A 143 -7.59 8.14 11.02
N SER A 144 -8.33 7.05 10.75
CA SER A 144 -9.52 6.68 11.56
C SER A 144 -9.17 6.20 12.97
N LEU A 145 -7.93 5.77 13.22
CA LEU A 145 -7.47 5.26 14.52
C LEU A 145 -7.16 6.40 15.48
N LYS A 146 -8.18 7.01 16.11
CA LYS A 146 -8.00 8.18 17.00
C LYS A 146 -7.82 7.84 18.49
N GLY A 147 -8.13 6.61 18.89
CA GLY A 147 -8.08 6.16 20.29
C GLY A 147 -9.39 6.38 21.02
#